data_AF-A0A8S4F6L7-F1
#
_entry.id   AF-A0A8S4F6L7-F1
#
_cell.length_a   1.000
_cell.length_b   1.000
_cell.length_c   1.000
_cell.angle_alpha   90.00
_cell.angle_beta   90.00
_cell.angle_gamma   90.00
#
_symmetry.space_group_name_H-M   'P 1'
#
loop_
_entity.id
_entity.type
_entity.pdbx_description
1 polymer ?
#
loop_
_entity_poly.entity_id
_entity_poly.type
_entity_poly.pdbx_seq_one_letter_code
_entity_poly.pdbx_strand_id
1 'polypeptide(L)' 'MLRNSCTCIRFTSTYGKERGTFSSPDYPRAPPRRACLLYTFLAAPHQIVEIVFTDFDVYKEHLE' A
#
# COMPACT_ATOMS: atom_id res chain seq x y z
N MET A 1 16.44 -20.36 -0.23
CA MET A 1 15.43 -19.95 0.77
C MET A 1 14.50 -18.93 0.13
N LEU A 2 13.47 -19.41 -0.59
CA LEU A 2 12.50 -18.57 -1.30
C LEU A 2 11.55 -17.89 -0.31
N ARG A 3 11.62 -16.56 -0.15
CA ARG A 3 10.50 -15.79 0.44
C ARG A 3 9.50 -15.51 -0.67
N ASN A 4 8.64 -16.49 -0.94
CA ASN A 4 7.59 -16.40 -1.96
C ASN A 4 6.26 -15.80 -1.44
N SER A 5 6.23 -15.24 -0.22
CA SER A 5 5.03 -14.56 0.28
C SER A 5 5.31 -13.08 0.54
N CYS A 6 4.67 -12.24 -0.27
CA CYS A 6 4.57 -10.81 0.00
C CYS A 6 3.78 -10.56 1.29
N THR A 7 4.13 -9.50 2.02
CA THR A 7 3.36 -9.09 3.20
C THR A 7 2.07 -8.41 2.75
N CYS A 8 0.92 -8.96 3.16
CA CYS A 8 -0.38 -8.38 2.86
C CYS A 8 -0.82 -7.41 3.97
N ILE A 9 -1.15 -6.18 3.60
CA ILE A 9 -1.63 -5.13 4.51
C ILE A 9 -3.04 -4.77 4.08
N ARG A 10 -4.02 -4.96 4.97
CA ARG A 10 -5.45 -4.75 4.66
C ARG A 10 -6.01 -3.55 5.42
N PHE A 11 -6.66 -2.66 4.68
CA PHE A 11 -7.45 -1.55 5.19
C PHE A 11 -8.93 -1.85 4.95
N THR A 12 -9.74 -1.80 6.01
CA THR A 12 -11.19 -2.07 5.96
C THR A 12 -11.94 -0.93 6.62
N SER A 13 -13.10 -0.55 6.08
CA SER A 13 -13.98 0.50 6.65
C SER A 13 -14.72 0.07 7.95
N THR A 14 -14.19 -0.91 8.68
CA THR A 14 -14.82 -1.45 9.89
C THR A 14 -14.71 -0.46 11.06
N TYR A 15 -15.79 -0.31 11.83
CA TYR A 15 -15.84 0.50 13.07
C TYR A 15 -15.58 2.01 12.88
N GLY A 16 -16.10 2.62 11.81
CA GLY A 16 -16.12 4.08 11.66
C GLY A 16 -14.82 4.72 11.17
N LYS A 17 -13.82 3.93 10.77
CA LYS A 17 -12.62 4.42 10.07
C LYS A 17 -12.85 4.45 8.57
N GLU A 18 -13.63 5.43 8.10
CA GLU A 18 -13.91 5.63 6.67
C GLU A 18 -12.68 6.14 5.90
N ARG A 19 -11.71 6.73 6.60
CA ARG A 19 -10.47 7.28 6.03
C ARG A 19 -9.25 6.78 6.78
N GLY A 20 -8.14 6.66 6.05
CA GLY A 20 -6.85 6.29 6.60
C GLY A 20 -5.71 6.76 5.70
N THR A 21 -4.49 6.71 6.23
CA THR A 21 -3.26 7.00 5.52
C THR A 21 -2.43 5.74 5.39
N PHE A 22 -1.77 5.56 4.25
CA PHE A 22 -0.80 4.49 4.04
C PHE A 22 0.49 5.09 3.50
N SER A 23 1.61 4.43 3.79
CA SER A 23 2.93 4.80 3.29
C SER A 23 3.72 3.55 2.96
N SER A 24 4.72 3.68 2.10
CA SER A 24 5.78 2.67 1.98
C SER A 24 6.50 2.49 3.33
N PRO A 25 7.12 1.33 3.58
CA PRO A 25 7.97 1.17 4.76
C PRO A 25 9.06 2.23 4.75
N ASP A 26 9.35 2.75 5.93
CA ASP A 26 10.40 3.75 6.16
C ASP A 26 10.18 5.13 5.54
N TYR A 27 9.07 5.38 4.83
CA TYR A 27 8.70 6.72 4.36
C TYR A 27 8.86 7.76 5.48
N PRO A 28 9.57 8.88 5.25
CA PRO A 28 9.98 9.44 3.94
C PRO A 28 11.32 8.92 3.39
N ARG A 29 11.96 7.92 4.02
CA ARG A 29 13.16 7.27 3.48
C ARG A 29 12.82 6.22 2.43
N ALA A 30 13.82 5.86 1.62
CA ALA A 30 13.67 4.82 0.61
C ALA A 30 13.32 3.46 1.25
N PRO A 31 12.38 2.70 0.66
CA PRO A 31 11.98 1.40 1.17
C PRO A 31 13.11 0.36 0.98
N PRO A 32 13.12 -0.73 1.77
CA PRO A 32 14.11 -1.78 1.60
C PRO A 32 13.98 -2.47 0.24
N ARG A 33 15.11 -2.68 -0.46
CA ARG A 33 15.22 -3.23 -1.83
C ARG A 33 14.51 -4.56 -2.10
N ARG A 34 14.04 -5.26 -1.06
CA ARG A 34 13.39 -6.59 -1.17
C ARG A 34 12.07 -6.65 -0.41
N ALA A 35 11.43 -5.50 -0.17
CA ALA A 35 10.08 -5.47 0.34
C ALA A 35 9.12 -5.94 -0.76
N CYS A 36 8.37 -7.01 -0.51
CA CYS A 36 7.18 -7.31 -1.31
C CYS A 36 5.95 -7.05 -0.46
N LEU A 37 5.15 -6.06 -0.84
CA LEU A 37 3.96 -5.61 -0.11
C LEU A 37 2.75 -5.62 -1.02
N LEU A 38 1.63 -6.11 -0.49
CA LEU A 38 0.34 -6.03 -1.14
C LEU A 38 -0.61 -5.25 -0.24
N TYR A 39 -0.92 -4.02 -0.65
CA TYR A 39 -1.91 -3.18 0.02
C TYR A 39 -3.31 -3.50 -0.55
N THR A 40 -4.25 -3.88 0.32
CA THR A 40 -5.64 -4.17 -0.05
C THR A 40 -6.58 -3.23 0.69
N PHE A 41 -7.36 -2.48 -0.05
CA PHE A 41 -8.38 -1.57 0.48
C PHE A 41 -9.76 -2.15 0.19
N LEU A 42 -10.55 -2.39 1.24
CA LEU A 42 -11.87 -2.99 1.14
C LEU A 42 -12.92 -2.07 1.76
N ALA A 43 -13.76 -1.51 0.89
CA ALA A 43 -14.95 -0.76 1.26
C ALA A 43 -16.08 -1.69 1.74
N ALA A 44 -16.98 -1.16 2.57
CA ALA A 44 -18.22 -1.87 2.92
C ALA A 44 -19.22 -1.83 1.73
N PRO A 45 -20.32 -2.61 1.77
CA PRO A 45 -21.38 -2.48 0.78
C PRO A 45 -21.85 -1.02 0.65
N HIS A 46 -22.10 -0.58 -0.58
CA HIS A 46 -22.51 0.80 -0.92
C HIS A 46 -21.45 1.90 -0.66
N GLN A 47 -20.19 1.53 -0.43
CA GLN A 47 -19.06 2.47 -0.36
C GLN A 47 -18.11 2.27 -1.55
N ILE A 48 -17.33 3.31 -1.87
CA ILE A 48 -16.22 3.25 -2.85
C ILE A 48 -14.88 3.49 -2.14
N VAL A 49 -13.81 2.95 -2.69
CA VAL A 49 -12.44 3.24 -2.24
C VAL A 49 -11.88 4.38 -3.09
N GLU A 50 -11.50 5.49 -2.46
CA GLU A 50 -10.74 6.58 -3.08
C GLU A 50 -9.29 6.55 -2.56
N ILE A 51 -8.32 6.63 -3.46
CA ILE A 51 -6.88 6.63 -3.14
C ILE A 51 -6.25 7.88 -3.74
N VAL A 52 -5.57 8.65 -2.90
CA VAL A 52 -4.80 9.83 -3.31
C VAL A 52 -3.36 9.65 -2.87
N PHE A 53 -2.42 9.69 -3.83
CA PHE A 53 -0.99 9.74 -3.54
C PHE A 53 -0.58 11.19 -3.31
N THR A 54 -0.13 11.51 -2.10
CA THR A 54 0.39 12.84 -1.74
C THR A 54 1.87 12.98 -2.02
N ASP A 55 2.60 11.86 -2.06
CA ASP A 55 4.00 11.75 -2.47
C ASP A 55 4.20 10.39 -3.16
N PHE A 56 4.97 10.38 -4.25
CA PHE A 56 5.19 9.18 -5.07
C PHE A 56 6.51 9.29 -5.83
N ASP A 57 7.49 8.49 -5.38
CA ASP A 57 8.78 8.32 -6.05
C ASP A 57 9.11 6.81 -6.10
N VAL A 58 9.35 6.31 -7.31
CA VAL A 58 9.63 4.89 -7.57
C VAL A 58 10.81 4.78 -8.53
N TYR A 59 11.68 3.79 -8.28
CA TYR A 59 12.79 3.54 -9.18
C TYR A 59 12.27 3.05 -10.54
N LYS A 60 12.73 3.69 -11.61
CA LYS A 60 12.42 3.33 -13.00
C LYS A 60 13.48 2.34 -13.51
N GLU A 61 13.35 1.04 -13.21
CA GLU A 61 14.09 0.01 -13.98
C GLU A 61 13.16 -0.55 -15.06
N HIS A 62 13.48 -0.29 -16.33
CA HIS A 62 12.75 -0.64 -17.57
C HIS A 62 11.51 0.21 -17.91
N LEU A 63 11.68 1.53 -18.00
CA LEU A 63 10.91 2.32 -18.97
C LEU A 63 11.71 2.40 -20.28
N GLU A 64 11.81 1.28 -20.98
CA GLU A 64 11.94 1.23 -22.45
C GLU A 64 10.73 0.51 -23.02
#